data_AF-E4Z6V3-F1
#
_entry.id   AF-E4Z6V3-F1
#
_cell.length_a   1.000
_cell.length_b   1.000
_cell.length_c   1.000
_cell.angle_alpha   90.00
_cell.angle_beta   90.00
_cell.angle_gamma   90.00
#
_symmetry.space_group_name_H-M   'P 1'
#
loop_
_entity.id
_entity.type
_entity.pdbx_description
1 polymer ?
#
loop_
_entity_poly.entity_id
_entity_poly.type
_entity_poly.pdbx_seq_one_letter_code
_entity_poly.pdbx_strand_id
1 'polypeptide(L)'
;PNNAVFSPAENINFNWYYANDLHEASKTFSDRYLTAFFKSMSCTLTIGYGLYTPVDSNDLVVTMMVIFAGAIIFALTVSQLIAMMDQINVGSLKFKRHLQEVGDYLRFNRIPKPLRQSVREFYDVHYKKRIFDEASILKELNPLLSEEVRNCGILDSGKSFFLQIRLLS
;
A
#
# COMPACT_ATOMS: atom_id res chain seq x y z
N PRO A 1 45.70 38.31 4.46
CA PRO A 1 45.02 38.34 5.76
C PRO A 1 43.85 39.33 5.74
N ASN A 2 42.78 38.96 5.03
CA ASN A 2 41.55 39.72 5.02
C ASN A 2 40.53 38.88 5.77
N ASN A 3 40.56 39.02 7.09
CA ASN A 3 39.52 38.50 7.96
C ASN A 3 38.27 39.33 7.70
N ALA A 4 37.55 39.01 6.63
CA ALA A 4 36.16 39.40 6.47
C ALA A 4 35.39 38.61 7.54
N VAL A 5 35.40 39.16 8.74
CA VAL A 5 34.45 38.81 9.79
C VAL A 5 33.08 38.95 9.15
N PHE A 6 32.47 37.81 8.81
CA PHE A 6 31.10 37.71 8.32
C PHE A 6 30.22 38.49 9.30
N SER A 7 29.83 39.71 8.92
CA SER A 7 28.90 40.48 9.71
C SER A 7 27.53 39.79 9.61
N PRO A 8 26.86 39.44 10.72
CA PRO A 8 25.58 38.71 10.68
C PRO A 8 24.50 39.40 9.84
N ALA A 9 24.62 40.71 9.62
CA ALA A 9 23.67 41.53 8.89
C ALA A 9 23.74 41.37 7.37
N GLU A 10 24.91 41.09 6.78
CA GLU A 10 25.01 40.91 5.31
C GLU A 10 24.46 39.56 4.84
N ASN A 11 24.46 38.55 5.70
CA ASN A 11 23.98 37.21 5.37
C ASN A 11 22.43 37.10 5.35
N ILE A 12 21.73 38.08 5.93
CA ILE A 12 20.26 38.08 6.02
C ILE A 12 19.63 38.15 4.62
N ASN A 13 20.23 38.89 3.70
CA ASN A 13 19.71 39.07 2.34
C ASN A 13 19.82 37.81 1.47
N PHE A 14 20.66 36.83 1.85
CA PHE A 14 20.81 35.56 1.13
C PHE A 14 19.85 34.47 1.59
N ASN A 15 19.10 34.71 2.68
CA ASN A 15 18.08 33.80 3.14
C ASN A 15 16.90 33.79 2.14
N TRP A 16 16.35 32.61 1.85
CA TRP A 16 15.26 32.41 0.90
C TRP A 16 14.04 33.31 1.16
N TYR A 17 13.82 33.72 2.41
CA TYR A 17 12.75 34.64 2.79
C TYR A 17 12.96 36.05 2.23
N TYR A 18 14.20 36.56 2.31
CA TYR A 18 14.55 37.89 1.79
C TYR A 18 14.77 37.86 0.28
N ALA A 19 15.29 36.75 -0.27
CA ALA A 19 15.48 36.57 -1.71
C ALA A 19 14.16 36.51 -2.52
N ASN A 20 13.03 36.24 -1.87
CA ASN A 20 11.70 36.23 -2.50
C ASN A 20 10.92 37.55 -2.30
N ASP A 21 11.58 38.60 -1.78
CA ASP A 21 10.97 39.88 -1.41
C ASP A 21 9.72 39.73 -0.50
N LEU A 22 9.63 38.60 0.22
CA LEU A 22 8.51 38.28 1.12
C LEU A 22 8.49 39.19 2.35
N HIS A 23 9.57 39.94 2.56
CA HIS A 23 9.65 40.98 3.59
C HIS A 23 8.76 42.18 3.27
N GLU A 24 8.40 42.43 2.01
CA GLU A 24 7.57 43.56 1.62
C GLU A 24 6.19 43.54 2.29
N ALA A 25 5.79 44.68 2.86
CA ALA A 25 4.49 44.86 3.52
C ALA A 25 3.29 44.72 2.55
N SER A 26 3.54 44.72 1.24
CA SER A 26 2.56 44.49 0.18
C SER A 26 2.05 43.04 0.14
N LYS A 27 2.83 42.08 0.67
CA LYS A 27 2.54 40.64 0.61
C LYS A 27 1.67 40.16 1.78
N THR A 28 0.50 39.63 1.45
CA THR A 28 -0.43 39.00 2.40
C THR A 28 0.20 37.82 3.14
N PHE A 29 -0.17 37.62 4.41
CA PHE A 29 0.29 36.50 5.24
C PHE A 29 0.12 35.13 4.58
N SER A 30 -1.00 34.91 3.90
CA SER A 30 -1.29 33.66 3.18
C SER A 30 -0.26 33.36 2.08
N ASP A 31 0.23 34.37 1.37
CA ASP A 31 1.22 34.20 0.28
C ASP A 31 2.57 33.74 0.85
N ARG A 32 2.95 34.28 2.02
CA ARG A 32 4.17 33.88 2.74
C ARG A 32 4.08 32.42 3.22
N TYR A 33 2.94 32.03 3.78
CA TYR A 33 2.71 30.66 4.24
C TYR A 33 2.70 29.65 3.09
N LEU A 34 1.98 29.96 2.00
CA LEU A 34 1.91 29.09 0.82
C LEU A 34 3.27 28.92 0.16
N THR A 35 4.07 29.98 0.07
CA THR A 35 5.43 29.92 -0.50
C THR A 35 6.35 29.04 0.37
N ALA A 36 6.30 29.19 1.69
CA ALA A 36 7.06 28.36 2.62
C ALA A 36 6.64 26.88 2.56
N PHE A 37 5.32 26.64 2.53
CA PHE A 37 4.75 25.29 2.48
C PHE A 37 5.09 24.60 1.15
N PHE A 38 4.98 25.32 0.03
CA PHE A 38 5.38 24.83 -1.28
C PHE A 38 6.88 24.49 -1.31
N LYS A 39 7.76 25.37 -0.81
CA LYS A 39 9.20 25.10 -0.68
C LYS A 39 9.46 23.80 0.11
N SER A 40 8.80 23.64 1.26
CA SER A 40 8.93 22.45 2.11
C SER A 40 8.43 21.17 1.40
N MET A 41 7.28 21.24 0.73
CA MET A 41 6.72 20.12 -0.01
C MET A 41 7.59 19.70 -1.19
N SER A 42 8.15 20.65 -1.95
CA SER A 42 9.07 20.36 -3.05
C SER A 42 10.39 19.72 -2.57
N CYS A 43 10.90 20.14 -1.41
CA CYS A 43 12.06 19.48 -0.78
C CYS A 43 11.73 18.06 -0.30
N THR A 44 10.55 17.88 0.30
CA THR A 44 10.06 16.58 0.80
C THR A 44 9.82 15.58 -0.33
N LEU A 45 9.25 16.03 -1.45
CA LEU A 45 8.99 15.22 -2.64
C LEU A 45 10.24 15.04 -3.52
N THR A 46 11.40 15.55 -3.11
CA THR A 46 12.67 15.51 -3.87
C THR A 46 12.56 16.10 -5.29
N ILE A 47 11.61 17.02 -5.51
CA ILE A 47 11.43 17.74 -6.79
C ILE A 47 12.57 18.75 -6.99
N GLY A 48 13.12 19.26 -5.88
CA GLY A 48 14.25 20.18 -5.87
C GLY A 48 13.99 21.43 -5.03
N TYR A 49 14.99 22.31 -4.97
CA TYR A 49 15.00 23.51 -4.12
C TYR A 49 14.19 24.69 -4.70
N GLY A 50 13.50 24.51 -5.84
CA GLY A 50 12.82 25.59 -6.55
C GLY A 50 13.81 26.58 -7.17
N LEU A 51 13.43 27.86 -7.23
CA LEU A 51 14.19 28.92 -7.91
C LEU A 51 15.50 29.31 -7.17
N TYR A 52 15.66 28.93 -5.89
CA TYR A 52 16.78 29.39 -5.04
C TYR A 52 17.40 28.23 -4.25
N THR A 53 18.71 28.06 -4.42
CA THR A 53 19.51 27.10 -3.65
C THR A 53 19.87 27.72 -2.29
N PRO A 54 19.79 26.98 -1.16
CA PRO A 54 20.20 27.49 0.14
C PRO A 54 21.70 27.85 0.12
N VAL A 55 22.01 29.14 0.19
CA VAL A 55 23.40 29.64 0.26
C VAL A 55 23.81 29.89 1.72
N ASP A 56 22.84 30.22 2.59
CA ASP A 56 23.07 30.44 4.01
C ASP A 56 23.22 29.12 4.78
N SER A 57 24.14 29.10 5.75
CA SER A 57 24.46 27.92 6.56
C SER A 57 23.26 27.43 7.38
N ASN A 58 22.41 28.34 7.87
CA ASN A 58 21.24 27.96 8.66
C ASN A 58 20.12 27.36 7.77
N ASP A 59 19.87 27.93 6.59
CA ASP A 59 18.87 27.39 5.65
C ASP A 59 19.28 25.99 5.14
N LEU A 60 20.58 25.76 4.99
CA LEU A 60 21.13 24.47 4.58
C LEU A 60 20.86 23.37 5.62
N VAL A 61 21.10 23.63 6.91
CA VAL A 61 20.83 22.66 7.99
C VAL A 61 19.33 22.34 8.10
N VAL A 62 18.47 23.36 8.04
CA VAL A 62 17.01 23.15 8.08
C VAL A 62 16.56 22.33 6.87
N THR A 63 17.06 22.66 5.68
CA THR A 63 16.73 21.96 4.44
C THR A 63 17.19 20.49 4.48
N MET A 64 18.39 20.21 5.00
CA MET A 64 18.87 18.83 5.21
C MET A 64 17.91 18.05 6.12
N MET A 65 17.51 18.63 7.27
CA MET A 65 16.58 17.97 8.19
C MET A 65 15.23 17.67 7.55
N VAL A 66 14.69 18.59 6.75
CA VAL A 66 13.44 18.40 6.01
C VAL A 66 13.56 17.28 4.97
N ILE A 67 14.67 17.21 4.23
CA ILE A 67 14.92 16.13 3.27
C ILE A 67 15.00 14.77 3.97
N PHE A 68 15.72 14.67 5.09
CA PHE A 68 15.81 13.43 5.86
C PHE A 68 14.43 12.98 6.38
N ALA A 69 13.67 13.90 6.97
CA ALA A 69 12.32 13.61 7.42
C ALA A 69 11.40 13.18 6.26
N GLY A 70 11.50 13.87 5.11
CA GLY A 70 10.76 13.53 3.91
C GLY A 70 11.08 12.15 3.36
N ALA A 71 12.35 11.77 3.33
CA ALA A 71 12.79 10.45 2.89
C ALA A 71 12.23 9.32 3.77
N ILE A 72 12.20 9.53 5.10
CA ILE A 72 11.63 8.57 6.06
C ILE A 72 10.12 8.42 5.81
N ILE A 73 9.38 9.54 5.71
CA ILE A 73 7.94 9.51 5.47
C ILE A 73 7.63 8.81 4.15
N PHE A 74 8.36 9.14 3.08
CA PHE A 74 8.20 8.51 1.78
C PHE A 74 8.41 7.00 1.83
N ALA A 75 9.48 6.54 2.48
CA ALA A 75 9.75 5.11 2.63
C ALA A 75 8.65 4.38 3.40
N LEU A 76 8.10 5.00 4.45
CA LEU A 76 7.00 4.45 5.24
C LEU A 76 5.71 4.37 4.42
N THR A 77 5.39 5.42 3.66
CA THR A 77 4.21 5.43 2.78
C THR A 77 4.31 4.34 1.72
N VAL A 78 5.45 4.19 1.04
CA VAL A 78 5.65 3.13 0.05
C VAL A 78 5.52 1.75 0.69
N SER A 79 6.07 1.56 1.89
CA SER A 79 5.96 0.30 2.63
C SER A 79 4.51 -0.05 2.97
N GLN A 80 3.70 0.94 3.38
CA GLN A 80 2.28 0.76 3.66
C GLN A 80 1.50 0.42 2.38
N LEU A 81 1.80 1.08 1.26
CA LEU A 81 1.16 0.80 -0.03
C LEU A 81 1.44 -0.63 -0.50
N ILE A 82 2.69 -1.11 -0.36
CA ILE A 82 3.06 -2.49 -0.68
C ILE A 82 2.28 -3.47 0.22
N ALA A 83 2.23 -3.22 1.54
CA ALA A 83 1.48 -4.07 2.46
C ALA A 83 -0.02 -4.14 2.13
N MET A 84 -0.63 -3.01 1.73
CA MET A 84 -2.02 -2.97 1.28
C MET A 84 -2.21 -3.79 -0.01
N MET A 85 -1.28 -3.65 -0.96
CA MET A 85 -1.33 -4.40 -2.22
C MET A 85 -1.20 -5.90 -1.99
N ASP A 86 -0.37 -6.31 -1.05
CA ASP A 86 -0.27 -7.71 -0.63
C ASP A 86 -1.59 -8.19 -0.04
N GLN A 87 -2.17 -7.45 0.91
CA GLN A 87 -3.45 -7.80 1.57
C GLN A 87 -4.59 -8.04 0.58
N ILE A 88 -4.73 -7.17 -0.43
CA ILE A 88 -5.75 -7.32 -1.48
C ILE A 88 -5.57 -8.64 -2.24
N ASN A 89 -4.33 -9.07 -2.46
CA ASN A 89 -3.99 -10.24 -3.24
C ASN A 89 -3.82 -11.53 -2.43
N VAL A 90 -3.81 -11.48 -1.08
CA VAL A 90 -3.58 -12.64 -0.20
C VAL A 90 -4.49 -13.83 -0.55
N GLY A 91 -5.80 -13.60 -0.71
CA GLY A 91 -6.76 -14.68 -0.98
C GLY A 91 -6.51 -15.40 -2.31
N SER A 92 -6.27 -14.63 -3.37
CA SER A 92 -5.98 -15.16 -4.70
C SER A 92 -4.61 -15.85 -4.76
N LEU A 93 -3.62 -15.31 -4.05
CA LEU A 93 -2.28 -15.90 -3.96
C LEU A 93 -2.31 -17.22 -3.20
N LYS A 94 -3.04 -17.28 -2.08
CA LYS A 94 -3.24 -18.51 -1.29
C LYS A 94 -3.92 -19.59 -2.14
N PHE A 95 -4.95 -19.23 -2.91
CA PHE A 95 -5.60 -20.15 -3.85
C PHE A 95 -4.62 -20.69 -4.91
N LYS A 96 -3.85 -19.78 -5.56
CA LYS A 96 -2.85 -20.18 -6.56
C LYS A 96 -1.79 -21.13 -5.99
N ARG A 97 -1.27 -20.84 -4.78
CA ARG A 97 -0.28 -21.69 -4.11
C ARG A 97 -0.83 -23.09 -3.86
N HIS A 98 -2.04 -23.20 -3.33
CA HIS A 98 -2.67 -24.50 -3.11
C HIS A 98 -2.90 -25.26 -4.42
N LEU A 99 -3.34 -24.58 -5.49
CA LEU A 99 -3.53 -25.20 -6.80
C LEU A 99 -2.21 -25.70 -7.41
N GLN A 100 -1.10 -25.01 -7.12
CA GLN A 100 0.24 -25.48 -7.48
C GLN A 100 0.62 -26.74 -6.72
N GLU A 101 0.45 -26.77 -5.39
CA GLU A 101 0.71 -27.95 -4.55
C GLU A 101 -0.10 -29.18 -5.01
N VAL A 102 -1.40 -29.00 -5.26
CA VAL A 102 -2.25 -30.06 -5.83
C VAL A 102 -1.72 -30.50 -7.20
N GLY A 103 -1.33 -29.55 -8.05
CA GLY A 103 -0.75 -29.84 -9.36
C GLY A 103 0.52 -30.69 -9.29
N ASP A 104 1.41 -30.38 -8.35
CA ASP A 104 2.66 -31.11 -8.14
C ASP A 104 2.41 -32.52 -7.58
N TYR A 105 1.46 -32.67 -6.66
CA TYR A 105 0.99 -33.97 -6.17
C TYR A 105 0.46 -34.86 -7.30
N LEU A 106 -0.39 -34.31 -8.18
CA LEU A 106 -0.93 -35.04 -9.33
C LEU A 106 0.17 -35.43 -10.34
N ARG A 107 1.22 -34.62 -10.45
CA ARG A 107 2.38 -34.90 -11.31
C ARG A 107 3.25 -36.02 -10.73
N PHE A 108 3.45 -36.03 -9.42
CA PHE A 108 4.15 -37.11 -8.71
C PHE A 108 3.47 -38.46 -8.93
N ASN A 109 2.13 -38.49 -8.85
CA ASN A 109 1.32 -39.69 -9.08
C ASN A 109 1.13 -40.08 -10.56
N ARG A 110 1.84 -39.40 -11.49
CA ARG A 110 1.78 -39.65 -12.95
C ARG A 110 0.37 -39.62 -13.54
N ILE A 111 -0.49 -38.74 -13.03
CA ILE A 111 -1.86 -38.62 -13.53
C ILE A 111 -1.89 -38.04 -14.96
N PRO A 112 -2.64 -38.65 -15.90
CA PRO A 112 -2.72 -38.18 -17.28
C PRO A 112 -3.22 -36.73 -17.37
N LYS A 113 -2.70 -35.98 -18.36
CA LYS A 113 -3.02 -34.56 -18.58
C LYS A 113 -4.52 -34.21 -18.57
N PRO A 114 -5.42 -34.97 -19.25
CA PRO A 114 -6.85 -34.64 -19.25
C PRO A 114 -7.45 -34.62 -17.84
N LEU A 115 -7.12 -35.62 -17.00
CA LEU A 115 -7.66 -35.71 -15.64
C LEU A 115 -7.13 -34.57 -14.75
N ARG A 116 -5.87 -34.13 -14.94
CA ARG A 116 -5.32 -32.96 -14.22
C ARG A 116 -6.04 -31.66 -14.56
N GLN A 117 -6.49 -31.52 -15.81
CA GLN A 117 -7.23 -30.34 -16.25
C GLN A 117 -8.64 -30.33 -15.65
N SER A 118 -9.34 -31.47 -15.68
CA SER A 118 -10.66 -31.60 -15.03
C SER A 118 -10.59 -31.33 -13.52
N VAL A 119 -9.53 -31.75 -12.83
CA VAL A 119 -9.34 -31.42 -11.42
C VAL A 119 -9.18 -29.91 -11.22
N ARG A 120 -8.37 -29.22 -12.03
CA ARG A 120 -8.21 -27.76 -11.92
C ARG A 120 -9.51 -27.01 -12.20
N GLU A 121 -10.25 -27.40 -13.22
CA GLU A 121 -11.55 -26.81 -13.57
C GLU A 121 -12.57 -26.99 -12.45
N PHE A 122 -12.59 -28.18 -11.82
CA PHE A 122 -13.40 -28.42 -10.62
C PHE A 122 -13.02 -27.47 -9.47
N TYR A 123 -11.73 -27.32 -9.17
CA TYR A 123 -11.26 -26.42 -8.13
C TYR A 123 -11.59 -24.93 -8.42
N ASP A 124 -11.48 -24.49 -9.68
CA ASP A 124 -11.80 -23.11 -10.07
C ASP A 124 -13.31 -22.79 -9.92
N VAL A 125 -14.19 -23.72 -10.33
CA VAL A 125 -15.64 -23.54 -10.23
C VAL A 125 -16.13 -23.64 -8.79
N HIS A 126 -15.64 -24.63 -8.03
CA HIS A 126 -16.12 -24.89 -6.68
C HIS A 126 -15.64 -23.85 -5.67
N TYR A 127 -14.37 -23.42 -5.75
CA TYR A 127 -13.78 -22.53 -4.75
C TYR A 127 -13.84 -21.05 -5.12
N LYS A 128 -14.32 -20.64 -6.31
CA LYS A 128 -14.42 -19.22 -6.75
C LYS A 128 -13.17 -18.38 -6.41
N LYS A 129 -11.97 -18.95 -6.51
CA LYS A 129 -10.66 -18.35 -6.13
C LYS A 129 -10.50 -18.01 -4.64
N ARG A 130 -11.26 -18.64 -3.75
CA ARG A 130 -11.17 -18.49 -2.28
C ARG A 130 -11.12 -19.87 -1.62
N ILE A 131 -10.01 -20.14 -0.94
CA ILE A 131 -9.86 -21.36 -0.13
C ILE A 131 -10.13 -20.99 1.32
N PHE A 132 -11.24 -21.50 1.85
CA PHE A 132 -11.58 -21.39 3.26
C PHE A 132 -11.36 -22.72 3.94
N ASP A 133 -10.68 -22.70 5.08
CA ASP A 133 -10.61 -23.85 5.97
C ASP A 133 -11.82 -23.81 6.90
N GLU A 134 -12.93 -24.37 6.42
CA GLU A 134 -14.21 -24.38 7.14
C GLU A 134 -14.07 -25.03 8.53
N ALA A 135 -13.26 -26.08 8.66
CA ALA A 135 -13.08 -26.79 9.91
C ALA A 135 -12.36 -25.93 10.96
N SER A 136 -11.36 -25.15 10.55
CA SER A 136 -10.69 -24.21 11.46
C SER A 136 -11.60 -23.03 11.83
N ILE A 137 -12.34 -22.48 10.87
CA ILE A 137 -13.28 -21.37 11.10
C ILE A 137 -14.39 -21.80 12.07
N LEU A 138 -14.97 -22.98 11.86
CA LEU A 138 -16.05 -23.51 12.71
C LEU A 138 -15.59 -23.86 14.13
N LYS A 139 -14.30 -24.20 14.32
CA LYS A 139 -13.72 -24.43 15.66
C LYS A 139 -13.47 -23.15 16.44
N GLU A 140 -13.30 -22.02 15.76
CA GLU A 140 -13.13 -20.71 16.38
C GLU A 140 -14.49 -20.13 16.84
N LEU A 141 -15.59 -20.60 16.25
CA LEU A 141 -16.94 -20.26 16.65
C LEU A 141 -17.40 -21.03 17.91
N ASN A 142 -18.29 -20.41 18.68
CA ASN A 142 -19.04 -21.10 19.73
C ASN A 142 -19.80 -22.30 19.13
N PRO A 143 -19.81 -23.49 19.77
CA PRO A 143 -20.46 -24.69 19.24
C PRO A 143 -21.91 -24.48 18.77
N LEU A 144 -22.67 -23.58 19.41
CA LEU A 144 -24.05 -23.26 18.99
C LEU A 144 -24.10 -22.55 17.63
N LEU A 145 -23.21 -21.57 17.41
CA LEU A 145 -23.13 -20.82 16.16
C LEU A 145 -22.56 -21.68 15.02
N SER A 146 -21.61 -22.58 15.34
CA SER A 146 -21.07 -23.52 14.35
C SER A 146 -22.14 -24.49 13.83
N GLU A 147 -23.02 -24.96 14.71
CA GLU A 147 -24.13 -25.86 14.33
C GLU A 147 -25.16 -25.14 13.46
N GLU A 148 -25.52 -23.90 13.81
CA GLU A 148 -26.47 -23.11 13.04
C GLU A 148 -25.93 -22.74 11.65
N VAL A 149 -24.65 -22.34 11.54
CA VAL A 149 -23.98 -22.09 10.25
C VAL A 149 -23.92 -23.36 9.40
N ARG A 150 -23.62 -24.52 9.98
CA ARG A 150 -23.61 -25.81 9.29
C ARG A 150 -25.00 -26.15 8.75
N ASN A 151 -26.05 -25.98 9.56
CA ASN A 151 -27.43 -26.27 9.16
C ASN A 151 -27.89 -25.36 8.03
N CYS A 152 -27.56 -24.07 8.07
CA CYS A 152 -27.83 -23.13 6.99
C CYS A 152 -27.08 -23.49 5.69
N GLY A 153 -25.80 -23.87 5.78
CA GLY A 153 -25.00 -24.25 4.61
C GLY A 153 -25.51 -25.52 3.89
N ILE A 154 -25.99 -26.50 4.65
CA ILE A 154 -26.58 -27.74 4.10
C ILE A 154 -27.89 -27.43 3.36
N LEU A 155 -28.73 -26.56 3.90
CA LEU A 155 -29.99 -26.15 3.26
C LEU A 155 -29.76 -25.43 1.93
N ASP A 156 -28.74 -24.57 1.85
CA ASP A 156 -28.44 -23.83 0.62
C ASP A 156 -27.80 -24.72 -0.46
N SER A 157 -26.93 -25.65 -0.04
CA SER A 157 -26.36 -26.68 -0.91
C SER A 157 -27.45 -27.61 -1.47
N GLY A 158 -28.41 -28.01 -0.63
CA GLY A 158 -29.57 -28.80 -1.06
C GLY A 158 -30.43 -28.06 -2.09
N LYS A 159 -30.72 -26.77 -1.87
CA LYS A 159 -31.48 -25.96 -2.84
C LYS A 159 -30.76 -25.79 -4.17
N SER A 160 -29.45 -25.53 -4.15
CA SER A 160 -28.64 -25.39 -5.36
C SER A 160 -28.58 -26.69 -6.17
N PHE A 161 -28.41 -27.83 -5.48
CA PHE A 161 -28.41 -29.16 -6.10
C PHE A 161 -29.77 -29.52 -6.71
N PHE A 162 -30.87 -29.28 -5.98
CA PHE A 162 -32.22 -29.50 -6.51
C PHE A 162 -32.56 -28.59 -7.70
N LEU A 163 -32.05 -27.35 -7.72
CA LEU A 163 -32.20 -26.44 -8.87
C LEU A 163 -31.40 -26.91 -10.09
N GLN A 164 -30.18 -27.43 -9.90
CA GLN A 164 -29.39 -27.99 -11.00
C GLN A 164 -30.04 -29.24 -11.61
N ILE A 165 -30.61 -30.13 -10.79
CA ILE A 165 -31.36 -31.29 -11.28
C ILE A 165 -32.62 -30.86 -12.05
N ARG A 166 -33.33 -29.82 -11.58
CA ARG A 166 -34.52 -29.30 -12.25
C ARG A 166 -34.23 -28.58 -13.58
N LEU A 167 -33.02 -28.05 -13.76
CA LEU A 167 -32.58 -27.43 -15.01
C LEU A 167 -32.07 -28.45 -16.05
N LEU A 168 -31.85 -29.70 -15.65
CA LEU A 168 -31.40 -30.81 -16.51
C LEU A 168 -32.53 -31.80 -16.87
N SER A 169 -33.76 -31.56 -16.40
CA SER A 169 -34.99 -32.26 -16.77
C SER A 169 -35.90 -31.37 -17.60
#